data_AF-A0A526RWU5-F1
#
_entry.id   AF-A0A526RWU5-F1
#
_cell.length_a   1.000
_cell.length_b   1.000
_cell.length_c   1.000
_cell.angle_alpha   90.00
_cell.angle_beta   90.00
_cell.angle_gamma   90.00
#
_symmetry.space_group_name_H-M   'P 1'
#
loop_
_entity.id
_entity.type
_entity.pdbx_description
1 polymer ?
#
loop_
_entity_poly.entity_id
_entity_poly.type
_entity_poly.pdbx_seq_one_letter_code
_entity_poly.pdbx_strand_id
1 'polypeptide(L)'
;MALQYPYRDSAARGAKQRTSEAILQTLESYLSDGIQRDREDIAAIDRVLAETGKTITETFDPNCKNWPYEIPDLRTDKTHISHSTMTMMIRAIDLLRESKREGAARPAYAFDIGKPYRVTLDKARNEAFETLAARLKGDDTQPNTDEVRKITYSPSYGTNDPLTLSFLAEVLSATSGDTDDLSAHAKAVVKKLTEIDPVNGFADFFKNDTETKSKTVANAFVPLLAVRAAQSLKQETFEKRATYLRYFESTLHDQLSYSHIPDSRFDPAELIFSLEGVLRLSEQTIDVRLFDRILDVLEQAQSTSAHWRPSKPFLRTEKGFALFPISVEAANSLLWCCERPDRDEPFHSRSERYIALFRRFWNWLAARRVTVPVNKGSQSRVSGWHSDHVADPNSVQLWDTAQVVAFLLGYRRSLYNHIARTTLRLSRFDVRRPERAEQSWSSQTQDGQRARATVTAEAADDKVSLRADFEPVKQLGPYFETYRKVEQEFLIPWLEGIPRSYSMLLYGPPGTGKTSVAKNLANALGFSLITITVSDFLAGGGGEVEARAKMIFEVLEAQANVVILFDEIDELVLD
;
A
#
# COMPACT_ATOMS: atom_id res chain seq x y z
N MET A 1 11.58 -49.02 45.81
CA MET A 1 10.31 -48.82 45.08
C MET A 1 10.28 -47.34 44.67
N ALA A 2 11.10 -46.90 43.72
CA ALA A 2 10.96 -47.02 42.27
C ALA A 2 9.72 -46.28 41.73
N LEU A 3 9.93 -45.08 41.19
CA LEU A 3 9.42 -44.62 39.89
C LEU A 3 10.23 -43.37 39.46
N GLN A 4 11.27 -43.60 38.66
CA GLN A 4 11.97 -42.59 37.87
C GLN A 4 11.12 -42.27 36.62
N TYR A 5 10.88 -40.99 36.34
CA TYR A 5 10.47 -40.51 35.02
C TYR A 5 11.64 -39.70 34.42
N PRO A 6 12.23 -40.11 33.29
CA PRO A 6 13.26 -39.34 32.61
C PRO A 6 12.61 -38.43 31.57
N TYR A 7 12.59 -37.11 31.79
CA TYR A 7 12.23 -36.16 30.74
C TYR A 7 13.01 -34.85 30.85
N ARG A 8 14.33 -34.94 30.63
CA ARG A 8 15.19 -33.80 30.28
C ARG A 8 16.36 -34.34 29.46
N ASP A 9 16.21 -34.33 28.12
CA ASP A 9 17.33 -34.11 27.17
C ASP A 9 16.97 -34.26 25.67
N SER A 10 15.72 -34.55 25.28
CA SER A 10 15.34 -34.64 23.86
C SER A 10 14.96 -33.29 23.22
N ALA A 11 14.43 -32.33 24.00
CA ALA A 11 13.97 -31.04 23.46
C ALA A 11 15.11 -30.08 23.07
N ALA A 12 16.27 -30.14 23.75
CA ALA A 12 17.42 -29.29 23.45
C ALA A 12 18.24 -29.77 22.23
N ARG A 13 18.13 -31.07 21.86
CA ARG A 13 18.75 -31.61 20.64
C ARG A 13 17.89 -31.38 19.39
N GLY A 14 16.55 -31.34 19.53
CA GLY A 14 15.64 -31.02 18.43
C GLY A 14 15.65 -29.54 17.99
N ALA A 15 15.98 -28.61 18.90
CA ALA A 15 16.08 -27.19 18.57
C ALA A 15 17.40 -26.80 17.86
N LYS A 16 18.48 -27.57 18.08
CA LYS A 16 19.77 -27.40 17.37
C LYS A 16 19.85 -28.15 16.03
N GLN A 17 18.91 -29.07 15.75
CA GLN A 17 18.83 -29.79 14.47
C GLN A 17 17.91 -29.16 13.43
N ARG A 18 17.05 -28.20 13.80
CA ARG A 18 16.24 -27.43 12.83
C ARG A 18 16.96 -26.22 12.23
N THR A 19 18.21 -25.97 12.63
CA THR A 19 19.09 -24.92 12.09
C THR A 19 20.12 -25.47 11.10
N SER A 20 19.89 -26.66 10.54
CA SER A 20 20.72 -27.30 9.52
C SER A 20 19.84 -27.68 8.34
N GLU A 21 20.20 -27.20 7.15
CA GLU A 21 19.51 -27.36 5.85
C GLU A 21 18.31 -26.43 5.58
N ALA A 22 18.50 -25.11 5.74
CA ALA A 22 17.92 -24.23 4.72
C ALA A 22 18.72 -24.50 3.45
N ILE A 23 18.14 -25.24 2.49
CA ILE A 23 18.69 -25.33 1.13
C ILE A 23 18.96 -23.88 0.71
N LEU A 24 20.23 -23.53 0.46
CA LEU A 24 20.57 -22.22 -0.09
C LEU A 24 19.82 -22.10 -1.41
N GLN A 25 18.72 -21.36 -1.39
CA GLN A 25 17.89 -21.16 -2.56
C GLN A 25 18.76 -20.52 -3.63
N THR A 26 18.98 -21.22 -4.74
CA THR A 26 19.71 -20.68 -5.89
C THR A 26 18.76 -19.91 -6.79
N LEU A 27 19.30 -19.07 -7.67
CA LEU A 27 18.49 -18.36 -8.66
C LEU A 27 17.70 -19.35 -9.52
N GLU A 28 18.33 -20.44 -9.97
CA GLU A 28 17.73 -21.48 -10.80
C GLU A 28 16.57 -22.18 -10.06
N SER A 29 16.77 -22.52 -8.78
CA SER A 29 15.72 -23.13 -7.95
C SER A 29 14.54 -22.18 -7.71
N TYR A 30 14.80 -20.87 -7.55
CA TYR A 30 13.71 -19.90 -7.42
C TYR A 30 12.97 -19.67 -8.73
N LEU A 31 13.68 -19.54 -9.85
CA LEU A 31 13.08 -19.31 -11.18
C LEU A 31 12.28 -20.51 -11.69
N SER A 32 12.61 -21.73 -11.25
CA SER A 32 11.84 -22.94 -11.60
C SER A 32 10.54 -23.08 -10.80
N ASP A 33 10.61 -23.02 -9.47
CA ASP A 33 9.47 -23.35 -8.61
C ASP A 33 8.90 -22.15 -7.84
N GLY A 34 9.77 -21.37 -7.20
CA GLY A 34 9.34 -20.31 -6.28
C GLY A 34 8.61 -19.16 -6.96
N ILE A 35 9.16 -18.65 -8.07
CA ILE A 35 8.58 -17.55 -8.83
C ILE A 35 7.23 -17.93 -9.44
N GLN A 36 7.03 -19.21 -9.79
CA GLN A 36 5.80 -19.68 -10.41
C GLN A 36 4.63 -19.55 -9.44
N ARG A 37 4.85 -19.89 -8.16
CA ARG A 37 3.85 -19.70 -7.11
C ARG A 37 3.48 -18.23 -6.91
N ASP A 38 4.47 -17.34 -6.90
CA ASP A 38 4.23 -15.90 -6.75
C ASP A 38 3.47 -15.33 -7.97
N ARG A 39 3.81 -15.78 -9.18
CA ARG A 39 3.10 -15.42 -10.42
C ARG A 39 1.66 -15.94 -10.47
N GLU A 40 1.40 -17.14 -9.95
CA GLU A 40 0.06 -17.70 -9.84
C GLU A 40 -0.82 -16.89 -8.89
N ASP A 41 -0.28 -16.49 -7.73
CA ASP A 41 -0.96 -15.58 -6.81
C ASP A 41 -1.30 -14.25 -7.49
N ILE A 42 -0.33 -13.63 -8.19
CA ILE A 42 -0.55 -12.38 -8.95
C ILE A 42 -1.67 -12.57 -9.98
N ALA A 43 -1.62 -13.63 -10.79
CA ALA A 43 -2.62 -13.88 -11.82
C ALA A 43 -4.02 -14.13 -11.22
N ALA A 44 -4.10 -14.79 -10.06
CA ALA A 44 -5.36 -14.98 -9.34
C ALA A 44 -5.91 -13.65 -8.82
N ILE A 45 -5.06 -12.82 -8.22
CA ILE A 45 -5.43 -11.49 -7.73
C ILE A 45 -5.91 -10.60 -8.88
N ASP A 46 -5.22 -10.59 -10.02
CA ASP A 46 -5.59 -9.80 -11.21
C ASP A 46 -6.98 -10.16 -11.73
N ARG A 47 -7.32 -11.46 -11.79
CA ARG A 47 -8.66 -11.91 -12.16
C ARG A 47 -9.72 -11.41 -11.17
N VAL A 48 -9.44 -11.52 -9.87
CA VAL A 48 -10.37 -11.09 -8.82
C VAL A 48 -10.57 -9.57 -8.85
N LEU A 49 -9.50 -8.77 -9.04
CA LEU A 49 -9.58 -7.31 -9.19
C LEU A 49 -10.43 -6.91 -10.40
N ALA A 50 -10.27 -7.59 -11.54
CA ALA A 50 -11.10 -7.35 -12.73
C ALA A 50 -12.59 -7.61 -12.45
N GLU A 51 -12.90 -8.71 -11.78
CA GLU A 51 -14.27 -9.06 -11.40
C GLU A 51 -14.86 -8.13 -10.33
N THR A 52 -14.03 -7.59 -9.43
CA THR A 52 -14.45 -6.54 -8.50
C THR A 52 -14.72 -5.22 -9.23
N GLY A 53 -13.92 -4.85 -10.23
CA GLY A 53 -14.20 -3.71 -11.10
C GLY A 53 -15.54 -3.84 -11.85
N LYS A 54 -15.86 -5.05 -12.32
CA LYS A 54 -17.19 -5.38 -12.85
C LYS A 54 -18.28 -5.20 -11.80
N THR A 55 -18.08 -5.71 -10.58
CA THR A 55 -19.05 -5.59 -9.47
C THR A 55 -19.33 -4.13 -9.12
N ILE A 56 -18.31 -3.29 -8.98
CA ILE A 56 -18.46 -1.86 -8.73
C ILE A 56 -19.27 -1.19 -9.85
N THR A 57 -18.99 -1.56 -11.11
CA THR A 57 -19.66 -0.99 -12.28
C THR A 57 -21.14 -1.40 -12.36
N GLU A 58 -21.45 -2.69 -12.18
CA GLU A 58 -22.81 -3.21 -12.34
C GLU A 58 -23.74 -2.87 -11.17
N THR A 59 -23.18 -2.52 -10.02
CA THR A 59 -23.95 -2.18 -8.80
C THR A 59 -24.12 -0.68 -8.59
N PHE A 60 -23.53 0.14 -9.46
CA PHE A 60 -23.73 1.59 -9.43
C PHE A 60 -25.15 1.93 -9.89
N ASP A 61 -25.90 2.68 -9.06
CA ASP A 61 -27.22 3.18 -9.42
C ASP A 61 -27.07 4.54 -10.15
N PRO A 62 -27.36 4.62 -11.46
CA PRO A 62 -27.20 5.87 -12.21
C PRO A 62 -28.24 6.93 -11.86
N ASN A 63 -29.37 6.57 -11.23
CA ASN A 63 -30.40 7.53 -10.83
C ASN A 63 -30.03 8.20 -9.51
N CYS A 64 -29.57 7.40 -8.55
CA CYS A 64 -29.16 7.89 -7.23
C CYS A 64 -27.67 8.32 -7.20
N LYS A 65 -26.91 8.01 -8.25
CA LYS A 65 -25.47 8.26 -8.39
C LYS A 65 -24.67 7.71 -7.21
N ASN A 66 -25.02 6.52 -6.74
CA ASN A 66 -24.43 5.91 -5.54
C ASN A 66 -24.33 4.39 -5.67
N TRP A 67 -23.86 3.78 -4.58
CA TRP A 67 -23.92 2.34 -4.39
C TRP A 67 -24.81 1.99 -3.20
N PRO A 68 -25.53 0.87 -3.26
CA PRO A 68 -26.21 0.33 -2.10
C PRO A 68 -25.20 -0.17 -1.07
N TYR A 69 -25.66 -0.38 0.16
CA TYR A 69 -24.83 -0.95 1.22
C TYR A 69 -24.47 -2.42 0.93
N GLU A 70 -25.46 -3.17 0.45
CA GLU A 70 -25.39 -4.60 0.18
C GLU A 70 -26.14 -4.96 -1.11
N ILE A 71 -25.77 -6.09 -1.70
CA ILE A 71 -26.41 -6.70 -2.87
C ILE A 71 -26.85 -8.13 -2.51
N PRO A 72 -28.09 -8.54 -2.81
CA PRO A 72 -29.15 -7.73 -3.44
C PRO A 72 -29.64 -6.60 -2.51
N ASP A 73 -29.88 -5.40 -3.06
CA ASP A 73 -30.42 -4.28 -2.27
C ASP A 73 -31.90 -4.54 -1.99
N LEU A 74 -32.21 -4.90 -0.74
CA LEU A 74 -33.57 -5.21 -0.28
C LEU A 74 -34.32 -3.98 0.25
N ARG A 75 -33.70 -2.80 0.26
CA ARG A 75 -34.32 -1.58 0.80
C ARG A 75 -35.46 -1.12 -0.08
N THR A 76 -36.55 -0.71 0.57
CA THR A 76 -37.69 -0.06 -0.08
C THR A 76 -37.37 1.39 -0.42
N ASP A 77 -36.63 2.09 0.46
CA ASP A 77 -36.14 3.44 0.24
C ASP A 77 -34.67 3.44 -0.20
N LYS A 78 -34.45 3.81 -1.47
CA LYS A 78 -33.12 3.93 -2.08
C LYS A 78 -32.53 5.34 -1.97
N THR A 79 -33.31 6.31 -1.48
CA THR A 79 -32.89 7.71 -1.40
C THR A 79 -31.89 7.97 -0.26
N HIS A 80 -31.91 7.11 0.76
CA HIS A 80 -30.95 7.13 1.86
C HIS A 80 -29.56 6.66 1.39
N ILE A 81 -28.56 7.54 1.50
CA ILE A 81 -27.17 7.30 1.07
C ILE A 81 -26.28 7.24 2.30
N SER A 82 -25.42 6.22 2.37
CA SER A 82 -24.36 6.16 3.39
C SER A 82 -23.11 6.86 2.86
N HIS A 83 -22.65 7.92 3.55
CA HIS A 83 -21.43 8.62 3.15
C HIS A 83 -20.22 7.68 3.26
N SER A 84 -20.15 6.83 4.28
CA SER A 84 -19.07 5.84 4.45
C SER A 84 -18.92 4.92 3.24
N THR A 85 -20.01 4.25 2.83
CA THR A 85 -20.00 3.33 1.69
C THR A 85 -19.64 4.05 0.40
N MET A 86 -20.21 5.22 0.17
CA MET A 86 -19.93 6.02 -1.02
C MET A 86 -18.46 6.41 -1.12
N THR A 87 -17.88 6.90 -0.02
CA THR A 87 -16.48 7.28 0.05
C THR A 87 -15.54 6.08 -0.11
N MET A 88 -15.83 4.94 0.52
CA MET A 88 -15.05 3.71 0.34
C MET A 88 -15.07 3.23 -1.12
N MET A 89 -16.23 3.28 -1.78
CA MET A 89 -16.37 2.89 -3.19
C MET A 89 -15.61 3.84 -4.11
N ILE A 90 -15.72 5.16 -3.93
CA ILE A 90 -14.93 6.16 -4.65
C ILE A 90 -13.43 5.88 -4.46
N ARG A 91 -13.01 5.58 -3.23
CA ARG A 91 -11.62 5.26 -2.91
C ARG A 91 -11.14 3.98 -3.62
N ALA A 92 -11.95 2.92 -3.62
CA ALA A 92 -11.64 1.68 -4.34
C ALA A 92 -11.49 1.93 -5.85
N ILE A 93 -12.34 2.77 -6.43
CA ILE A 93 -12.21 3.17 -7.83
C ILE A 93 -10.90 3.95 -8.06
N ASP A 94 -10.57 4.90 -7.18
CA ASP A 94 -9.32 5.66 -7.29
C ASP A 94 -8.07 4.76 -7.16
N LEU A 95 -8.15 3.65 -6.43
CA LEU A 95 -7.11 2.61 -6.38
C LEU A 95 -7.04 1.80 -7.69
N LEU A 96 -8.17 1.34 -8.21
CA LEU A 96 -8.22 0.61 -9.50
C LEU A 96 -7.75 1.49 -10.69
N ARG A 97 -7.77 2.81 -10.51
CA ARG A 97 -7.35 3.83 -11.50
C ARG A 97 -5.90 4.29 -11.36
N GLU A 98 -5.07 3.65 -10.53
CA GLU A 98 -3.68 4.04 -10.21
C GLU A 98 -2.79 4.39 -11.42
N SER A 99 -3.11 3.92 -12.64
CA SER A 99 -2.43 4.28 -13.88
C SER A 99 -2.55 5.74 -14.34
N LYS A 100 -3.34 6.60 -13.67
CA LYS A 100 -3.67 7.96 -14.14
C LYS A 100 -3.58 9.10 -13.10
N ARG A 101 -2.98 8.91 -11.92
CA ARG A 101 -2.86 10.02 -10.95
C ARG A 101 -2.03 11.16 -11.55
N GLU A 102 -2.65 12.31 -11.80
CA GLU A 102 -1.95 13.53 -12.24
C GLU A 102 -0.96 13.97 -11.15
N GLY A 103 0.27 14.32 -11.54
CA GLY A 103 1.30 14.81 -10.63
C GLY A 103 2.03 13.76 -9.76
N ALA A 104 1.60 12.50 -9.75
CA ALA A 104 2.30 11.41 -9.06
C ALA A 104 3.07 10.52 -10.05
N ALA A 105 4.30 10.12 -9.72
CA ALA A 105 4.99 9.07 -10.47
C ALA A 105 4.11 7.81 -10.46
N ARG A 106 3.88 7.21 -11.64
CA ARG A 106 3.09 5.97 -11.75
C ARG A 106 3.71 4.92 -10.82
N PRO A 107 2.92 4.23 -9.96
CA PRO A 107 3.49 3.22 -9.09
C PRO A 107 4.16 2.12 -9.91
N ALA A 108 5.31 1.63 -9.41
CA ALA A 108 5.92 0.43 -9.94
C ALA A 108 4.88 -0.70 -9.96
N TYR A 109 4.79 -1.43 -11.07
CA TYR A 109 3.83 -2.52 -11.28
C TYR A 109 2.35 -2.10 -11.22
N ALA A 110 1.98 -0.87 -11.61
CA ALA A 110 0.58 -0.41 -11.59
C ALA A 110 -0.39 -1.38 -12.30
N PHE A 111 -1.51 -1.68 -11.64
CA PHE A 111 -2.59 -2.49 -12.21
C PHE A 111 -3.30 -1.76 -13.36
N ASP A 112 -3.75 -2.50 -14.37
CA ASP A 112 -4.56 -2.00 -15.47
C ASP A 112 -5.90 -2.75 -15.52
N ILE A 113 -6.97 -2.06 -15.12
CA ILE A 113 -8.34 -2.58 -15.16
C ILE A 113 -8.87 -2.75 -16.61
N GLY A 114 -8.17 -2.21 -17.61
CA GLY A 114 -8.56 -2.26 -19.01
C GLY A 114 -9.48 -1.10 -19.42
N LYS A 115 -9.37 -0.69 -20.69
CA LYS A 115 -10.08 0.49 -21.24
C LYS A 115 -11.61 0.47 -21.04
N PRO A 116 -12.35 -0.63 -21.28
CA PRO A 116 -13.81 -0.61 -21.16
C PRO A 116 -14.30 -0.32 -19.74
N TYR A 117 -13.72 -0.99 -18.74
CA TYR A 117 -14.09 -0.75 -17.33
C TYR A 117 -13.61 0.61 -16.85
N ARG A 118 -12.43 1.05 -17.30
CA ARG A 118 -11.89 2.35 -16.92
C ARG A 118 -12.84 3.51 -17.21
N VAL A 119 -13.43 3.57 -18.41
CA VAL A 119 -14.33 4.66 -18.79
C VAL A 119 -15.58 4.68 -17.90
N THR A 120 -16.16 3.50 -17.63
CA THR A 120 -17.37 3.40 -16.82
C THR A 120 -17.09 3.71 -15.34
N LEU A 121 -15.95 3.24 -14.81
CA LEU A 121 -15.51 3.55 -13.45
C LEU A 121 -15.19 5.04 -13.30
N ASP A 122 -14.54 5.68 -14.29
CA ASP A 122 -14.29 7.13 -14.31
C ASP A 122 -15.61 7.90 -14.19
N LYS A 123 -16.61 7.52 -14.98
CA LYS A 123 -17.95 8.14 -14.94
C LYS A 123 -18.62 7.96 -13.58
N ALA A 124 -18.72 6.72 -13.09
CA ALA A 124 -19.37 6.42 -11.82
C ALA A 124 -18.70 7.13 -10.64
N ARG A 125 -17.36 7.18 -10.64
CA ARG A 125 -16.56 7.90 -9.63
C ARG A 125 -16.88 9.38 -9.60
N ASN A 126 -16.91 10.04 -10.77
CA ASN A 126 -17.17 11.48 -10.86
C ASN A 126 -18.60 11.82 -10.44
N GLU A 127 -19.60 11.10 -10.97
CA GLU A 127 -21.01 11.32 -10.62
C GLU A 127 -21.27 11.10 -9.13
N ALA A 128 -20.66 10.06 -8.55
CA ALA A 128 -20.73 9.80 -7.12
C ALA A 128 -20.06 10.91 -6.30
N PHE A 129 -18.84 11.31 -6.66
CA PHE A 129 -18.12 12.35 -5.94
C PHE A 129 -18.85 13.70 -5.98
N GLU A 130 -19.38 14.11 -7.14
CA GLU A 130 -20.20 15.33 -7.27
C GLU A 130 -21.45 15.27 -6.38
N THR A 131 -22.13 14.13 -6.35
CA THR A 131 -23.32 13.93 -5.52
C THR A 131 -22.99 13.96 -4.03
N LEU A 132 -21.89 13.31 -3.63
CA LEU A 132 -21.37 13.36 -2.27
C LEU A 132 -21.04 14.82 -1.91
N ALA A 133 -20.20 15.49 -2.70
CA ALA A 133 -19.78 16.87 -2.48
C ALA A 133 -20.96 17.84 -2.36
N ALA A 134 -21.98 17.72 -3.22
CA ALA A 134 -23.19 18.55 -3.15
C ALA A 134 -23.96 18.33 -1.86
N ARG A 135 -24.06 17.08 -1.37
CA ARG A 135 -24.71 16.78 -0.08
C ARG A 135 -23.91 17.32 1.11
N LEU A 136 -22.59 17.13 1.11
CA LEU A 136 -21.71 17.67 2.15
C LEU A 136 -21.77 19.21 2.22
N LYS A 137 -21.98 19.90 1.08
CA LYS A 137 -22.17 21.36 1.00
C LYS A 137 -23.60 21.81 1.33
N GLY A 138 -24.61 21.00 0.96
CA GLY A 138 -26.04 21.36 1.02
C GLY A 138 -26.69 21.29 2.41
N ASP A 139 -26.07 20.63 3.40
CA ASP A 139 -26.51 20.62 4.81
C ASP A 139 -26.26 21.97 5.54
N ASP A 140 -26.33 23.09 4.81
CA ASP A 140 -26.03 24.46 5.26
C ASP A 140 -27.14 25.11 6.11
N THR A 141 -28.17 24.36 6.50
CA THR A 141 -29.25 24.88 7.34
C THR A 141 -28.91 24.74 8.83
N GLN A 142 -27.92 25.53 9.28
CA GLN A 142 -27.91 26.33 10.52
C GLN A 142 -26.45 26.56 11.01
N PRO A 143 -25.94 27.80 10.96
CA PRO A 143 -24.73 28.15 11.69
C PRO A 143 -25.12 28.41 13.15
N ASN A 144 -24.92 27.42 14.03
CA ASN A 144 -24.89 27.70 15.47
C ASN A 144 -23.42 27.74 15.90
N THR A 145 -23.02 28.88 16.47
CA THR A 145 -21.64 29.41 16.53
C THR A 145 -20.62 28.63 17.38
N ASP A 146 -20.92 27.43 17.86
CA ASP A 146 -19.99 26.59 18.63
C ASP A 146 -20.01 25.09 18.28
N GLU A 147 -20.94 24.64 17.42
CA GLU A 147 -21.04 23.21 17.05
C GLU A 147 -20.30 22.89 15.76
N VAL A 148 -19.67 21.71 15.73
CA VAL A 148 -19.02 21.19 14.52
C VAL A 148 -20.07 20.99 13.45
N ARG A 149 -19.88 21.58 12.27
CA ARG A 149 -20.71 21.29 11.10
C ARG A 149 -20.83 19.77 10.94
N LYS A 150 -22.05 19.26 10.86
CA LYS A 150 -22.31 17.84 10.54
C LYS A 150 -21.95 17.66 9.06
N ILE A 151 -20.74 17.19 8.77
CA ILE A 151 -20.27 17.04 7.38
C ILE A 151 -20.63 15.65 6.88
N THR A 152 -20.32 14.61 7.65
CA THR A 152 -20.55 13.23 7.22
C THR A 152 -21.57 12.52 8.09
N TYR A 153 -22.26 11.54 7.52
CA TYR A 153 -23.23 10.72 8.24
C TYR A 153 -23.13 9.27 7.78
N SER A 154 -23.06 8.37 8.76
CA SER A 154 -23.21 6.94 8.59
C SER A 154 -24.31 6.42 9.51
N PRO A 155 -25.28 5.63 9.01
CA PRO A 155 -26.26 4.96 9.87
C PRO A 155 -25.62 4.07 10.94
N SER A 156 -24.47 3.47 10.63
CA SER A 156 -23.77 2.55 11.51
C SER A 156 -22.90 3.27 12.53
N TYR A 157 -22.22 4.35 12.12
CA TYR A 157 -21.16 4.98 12.92
C TYR A 157 -21.54 6.36 13.47
N GLY A 158 -22.66 6.93 13.02
CA GLY A 158 -23.12 8.25 13.43
C GLY A 158 -22.58 9.39 12.54
N THR A 159 -22.68 10.61 13.04
CA THR A 159 -22.25 11.82 12.33
C THR A 159 -20.77 12.08 12.56
N ASN A 160 -20.08 12.53 11.50
CA ASN A 160 -18.66 12.88 11.53
C ASN A 160 -17.75 11.72 11.96
N ASP A 161 -18.18 10.47 11.86
CA ASP A 161 -17.44 9.33 12.40
C ASP A 161 -16.00 9.20 11.85
N PRO A 162 -15.02 8.69 12.62
CA PRO A 162 -13.61 8.71 12.23
C PRO A 162 -13.33 7.82 11.02
N LEU A 163 -14.15 6.78 10.80
CA LEU A 163 -14.00 5.86 9.68
C LEU A 163 -14.37 6.56 8.37
N THR A 164 -15.55 7.15 8.28
CA THR A 164 -15.98 7.92 7.11
C THR A 164 -15.00 9.05 6.81
N LEU A 165 -14.56 9.77 7.84
CA LEU A 165 -13.60 10.86 7.66
C LEU A 165 -12.22 10.41 7.20
N SER A 166 -11.71 9.27 7.66
CA SER A 166 -10.44 8.72 7.18
C SER A 166 -10.49 8.43 5.69
N PHE A 167 -11.56 7.78 5.21
CA PHE A 167 -11.71 7.54 3.77
C PHE A 167 -11.96 8.83 2.99
N LEU A 168 -12.70 9.79 3.56
CA LEU A 168 -13.01 11.05 2.89
C LEU A 168 -11.75 11.89 2.72
N ALA A 169 -10.91 11.94 3.74
CA ALA A 169 -9.60 12.57 3.69
C ALA A 169 -8.74 12.01 2.55
N GLU A 170 -8.71 10.69 2.37
CA GLU A 170 -7.99 10.07 1.25
C GLU A 170 -8.58 10.44 -0.11
N VAL A 171 -9.91 10.40 -0.26
CA VAL A 171 -10.59 10.78 -1.51
C VAL A 171 -10.33 12.25 -1.86
N LEU A 172 -10.46 13.16 -0.90
CA LEU A 172 -10.19 14.59 -1.11
C LEU A 172 -8.73 14.82 -1.51
N SER A 173 -7.78 14.15 -0.83
CA SER A 173 -6.35 14.25 -1.17
C SER A 173 -6.00 13.76 -2.58
N ALA A 174 -6.82 12.85 -3.13
CA ALA A 174 -6.61 12.25 -4.44
C ALA A 174 -7.45 12.90 -5.56
N THR A 175 -8.29 13.89 -5.24
CA THR A 175 -9.17 14.54 -6.22
C THR A 175 -8.58 15.87 -6.66
N SER A 176 -8.37 16.06 -7.96
CA SER A 176 -8.04 17.38 -8.55
C SER A 176 -9.32 18.22 -8.75
N GLY A 177 -9.24 19.53 -8.46
CA GLY A 177 -10.36 20.49 -8.63
C GLY A 177 -10.70 21.29 -7.37
N ASP A 178 -11.79 22.06 -7.43
CA ASP A 178 -12.29 22.92 -6.34
C ASP A 178 -12.90 22.09 -5.19
N THR A 179 -12.01 21.44 -4.44
CA THR A 179 -12.31 20.70 -3.21
C THR A 179 -11.84 21.46 -1.97
N ASP A 180 -11.39 22.70 -2.13
CA ASP A 180 -10.72 23.48 -1.07
C ASP A 180 -11.64 23.68 0.12
N ASP A 181 -12.91 24.02 -0.14
CA ASP A 181 -13.92 24.20 0.90
C ASP A 181 -14.20 22.89 1.69
N LEU A 182 -14.41 21.76 0.99
CA LEU A 182 -14.63 20.46 1.63
C LEU A 182 -13.40 19.98 2.39
N SER A 183 -12.21 20.22 1.84
CA SER A 183 -10.94 19.91 2.48
C SER A 183 -10.73 20.75 3.74
N ALA A 184 -11.10 22.03 3.73
CA ALA A 184 -11.04 22.89 4.92
C ALA A 184 -11.98 22.39 6.03
N HIS A 185 -13.21 22.02 5.66
CA HIS A 185 -14.18 21.45 6.58
C HIS A 185 -13.71 20.10 7.16
N ALA A 186 -13.22 19.18 6.32
CA ALA A 186 -12.67 17.91 6.77
C ALA A 186 -11.48 18.12 7.73
N LYS A 187 -10.58 19.06 7.41
CA LYS A 187 -9.45 19.46 8.29
C LYS A 187 -9.91 19.98 9.64
N ALA A 188 -11.02 20.73 9.71
CA ALA A 188 -11.57 21.23 10.96
C ALA A 188 -12.09 20.10 11.85
N VAL A 189 -12.74 19.09 11.28
CA VAL A 189 -13.22 17.93 12.05
C VAL A 189 -12.09 17.01 12.47
N VAL A 190 -11.12 16.76 11.59
CA VAL A 190 -9.93 15.97 11.90
C VAL A 190 -9.09 16.62 13.00
N LYS A 191 -8.99 17.96 13.02
CA LYS A 191 -8.38 18.68 14.14
C LYS A 191 -9.07 18.33 15.47
N LYS A 192 -10.40 18.36 15.52
CA LYS A 192 -11.14 17.96 16.73
C LYS A 192 -10.95 16.49 17.08
N LEU A 193 -10.93 15.58 16.10
CA LEU A 193 -10.66 14.15 16.33
C LEU A 193 -9.30 13.94 16.99
N THR A 194 -8.27 14.61 16.49
CA THR A 194 -6.90 14.50 17.01
C THR A 194 -6.70 15.18 18.37
N GLU A 195 -7.64 16.03 18.79
CA GLU A 195 -7.72 16.58 20.15
C GLU A 195 -8.45 15.64 21.14
N ILE A 196 -9.08 14.56 20.67
CA ILE A 196 -9.72 13.57 21.54
C ILE A 196 -8.65 12.72 22.25
N ASP A 197 -8.86 12.41 23.53
CA ASP A 197 -8.03 11.46 24.27
C ASP A 197 -8.19 10.04 23.69
N PRO A 198 -7.10 9.37 23.26
CA PRO A 198 -7.20 8.08 22.56
C PRO A 198 -7.63 6.92 23.48
N VAL A 199 -7.59 7.08 24.81
CA VAL A 199 -7.95 6.02 25.76
C VAL A 199 -9.45 6.04 26.04
N ASN A 200 -9.99 7.20 26.42
CA ASN A 200 -11.37 7.31 26.92
C ASN A 200 -12.23 8.34 26.16
N GLY A 201 -11.61 9.21 25.36
CA GLY A 201 -12.28 10.38 24.81
C GLY A 201 -13.21 10.10 23.63
N PHE A 202 -13.02 8.99 22.91
CA PHE A 202 -13.83 8.68 21.73
C PHE A 202 -15.26 8.22 22.07
N ALA A 203 -15.58 8.00 23.35
CA ALA A 203 -16.91 7.62 23.84
C ALA A 203 -18.02 8.55 23.38
N ASP A 204 -17.76 9.86 23.46
CA ASP A 204 -18.75 10.88 23.18
C ASP A 204 -18.99 11.09 21.69
N PHE A 205 -18.12 10.55 20.84
CA PHE A 205 -18.15 10.75 19.40
C PHE A 205 -19.15 9.85 18.68
N PHE A 206 -19.32 8.62 19.15
CA PHE A 206 -20.25 7.62 18.58
C PHE A 206 -21.64 7.68 19.25
N LYS A 207 -21.98 8.80 19.90
CA LYS A 207 -23.32 9.03 20.42
C LYS A 207 -24.24 9.35 19.23
N ASN A 208 -25.02 8.36 18.81
CA ASN A 208 -26.11 8.60 17.87
C ASN A 208 -27.18 9.49 18.53
N ASP A 209 -27.89 10.30 17.74
CA ASP A 209 -29.06 11.09 18.17
C ASP A 209 -30.24 10.19 18.67
N THR A 210 -30.07 8.87 18.72
CA THR A 210 -31.04 7.91 19.24
C THR A 210 -30.75 7.57 20.71
N GLU A 211 -31.80 7.48 21.53
CA GLU A 211 -31.84 7.30 23.00
C GLU A 211 -31.04 6.11 23.59
N THR A 212 -30.27 5.37 22.79
CA THR A 212 -29.41 4.28 23.24
C THR A 212 -28.07 4.79 23.76
N LYS A 213 -27.78 4.54 25.04
CA LYS A 213 -26.46 4.78 25.64
C LYS A 213 -25.41 3.87 24.99
N SER A 214 -24.59 4.45 24.12
CA SER A 214 -23.37 3.82 23.61
C SER A 214 -22.26 3.89 24.66
N LYS A 215 -21.48 2.82 24.77
CA LYS A 215 -20.22 2.77 25.53
C LYS A 215 -19.13 2.38 24.54
N THR A 216 -18.12 3.23 24.35
CA THR A 216 -16.94 2.82 23.59
C THR A 216 -16.07 1.89 24.41
N VAL A 217 -15.25 1.16 23.68
CA VAL A 217 -14.23 0.29 24.23
C VAL A 217 -12.92 0.78 23.63
N ALA A 218 -11.91 1.04 24.47
CA ALA A 218 -10.60 1.47 23.99
C ALA A 218 -10.08 0.48 22.96
N ASN A 219 -9.78 0.93 21.75
CA ASN A 219 -9.36 0.09 20.63
C ASN A 219 -8.46 0.92 19.73
N ALA A 220 -7.27 0.40 19.38
CA ALA A 220 -6.27 1.15 18.62
C ALA A 220 -6.74 1.57 17.22
N PHE A 221 -7.75 0.89 16.67
CA PHE A 221 -8.30 1.20 15.35
C PHE A 221 -8.86 2.62 15.25
N VAL A 222 -9.63 3.08 16.25
CA VAL A 222 -10.30 4.39 16.16
C VAL A 222 -9.31 5.57 16.22
N PRO A 223 -8.37 5.64 17.18
CA PRO A 223 -7.30 6.63 17.16
C PRO A 223 -6.45 6.56 15.89
N LEU A 224 -6.23 5.36 15.35
CA LEU A 224 -5.47 5.17 14.11
C LEU A 224 -6.18 5.84 12.91
N LEU A 225 -7.51 5.74 12.82
CA LEU A 225 -8.29 6.42 11.77
C LEU A 225 -8.15 7.94 11.85
N ALA A 226 -8.12 8.53 13.05
CA ALA A 226 -7.88 9.96 13.22
C ALA A 226 -6.48 10.37 12.73
N VAL A 227 -5.45 9.57 13.04
CA VAL A 227 -4.07 9.81 12.55
C VAL A 227 -4.00 9.66 11.03
N ARG A 228 -4.64 8.64 10.45
CA ARG A 228 -4.71 8.45 8.99
C ARG A 228 -5.36 9.64 8.29
N ALA A 229 -6.49 10.11 8.81
CA ALA A 229 -7.19 11.27 8.27
C ALA A 229 -6.33 12.54 8.32
N ALA A 230 -5.65 12.79 9.45
CA ALA A 230 -4.76 13.92 9.62
C ALA A 230 -3.60 13.91 8.62
N GLN A 231 -2.96 12.77 8.43
CA GLN A 231 -1.88 12.62 7.46
C GLN A 231 -2.34 12.80 6.02
N SER A 232 -3.48 12.19 5.63
CA SER A 232 -4.04 12.35 4.28
C SER A 232 -4.39 13.81 3.96
N LEU A 233 -4.79 14.60 4.95
CA LEU A 233 -5.05 16.04 4.81
C LEU A 233 -3.83 16.94 5.07
N LYS A 234 -2.63 16.37 5.22
CA LYS A 234 -1.37 17.11 5.50
C LYS A 234 -1.42 17.93 6.80
N GLN A 235 -2.12 17.42 7.83
CA GLN A 235 -2.13 17.94 9.20
C GLN A 235 -1.23 17.09 10.10
N GLU A 236 0.05 17.04 9.81
CA GLU A 236 1.02 16.14 10.46
C GLU A 236 1.33 16.48 11.92
N THR A 237 1.04 17.72 12.32
CA THR A 237 1.23 18.21 13.68
C THR A 237 -0.12 18.50 14.34
N PHE A 238 -0.31 17.95 15.54
CA PHE A 238 -1.48 18.20 16.38
C PHE A 238 -1.09 18.10 17.86
N GLU A 239 -1.81 18.78 18.73
CA GLU A 239 -1.43 19.01 20.13
C GLU A 239 -1.19 17.70 20.91
N LYS A 240 -2.10 16.72 20.78
CA LYS A 240 -2.03 15.44 21.49
C LYS A 240 -1.17 14.38 20.81
N ARG A 241 -0.33 14.74 19.83
CA ARG A 241 0.49 13.79 19.08
C ARG A 241 1.34 12.88 19.97
N ALA A 242 1.98 13.43 21.01
CA ALA A 242 2.76 12.64 21.97
C ALA A 242 1.89 11.69 22.83
N THR A 243 0.64 12.07 23.11
CA THR A 243 -0.32 11.22 23.81
C THR A 243 -0.77 10.04 22.93
N TYR A 244 -1.03 10.29 21.65
CA TYR A 244 -1.32 9.22 20.68
C TYR A 244 -0.15 8.25 20.52
N LEU A 245 1.08 8.77 20.38
CA LEU A 245 2.27 7.94 20.27
C LEU A 245 2.42 7.02 21.50
N ARG A 246 2.35 7.58 22.72
CA ARG A 246 2.42 6.79 23.96
C ARG A 246 1.31 5.74 24.07
N TYR A 247 0.10 6.06 23.60
CA TYR A 247 -1.02 5.12 23.58
C TYR A 247 -0.72 3.91 22.67
N PHE A 248 -0.24 4.15 21.45
CA PHE A 248 0.11 3.07 20.53
C PHE A 248 1.32 2.26 21.01
N GLU A 249 2.35 2.91 21.55
CA GLU A 249 3.53 2.23 22.13
C GLU A 249 3.11 1.32 23.28
N SER A 250 2.33 1.84 24.23
CA SER A 250 1.82 1.05 25.37
C SER A 250 0.99 -0.14 24.89
N THR A 251 0.05 0.09 23.96
CA THR A 251 -0.82 -0.98 23.44
C THR A 251 -0.02 -2.04 22.67
N LEU A 252 0.98 -1.63 21.89
CA LEU A 252 1.88 -2.54 21.18
C LEU A 252 2.67 -3.42 22.16
N HIS A 253 3.25 -2.84 23.21
CA HIS A 253 3.99 -3.59 24.23
C HIS A 253 3.07 -4.51 25.05
N ASP A 254 1.86 -4.08 25.37
CA ASP A 254 0.85 -4.90 26.04
C ASP A 254 0.48 -6.11 25.18
N GLN A 255 0.18 -5.92 23.90
CA GLN A 255 -0.18 -7.02 22.99
C GLN A 255 0.98 -8.00 22.77
N LEU A 256 2.21 -7.50 22.65
CA LEU A 256 3.40 -8.37 22.62
C LEU A 256 3.55 -9.18 23.91
N SER A 257 3.26 -8.58 25.07
CA SER A 257 3.28 -9.28 26.35
C SER A 257 2.17 -10.34 26.43
N TYR A 258 0.95 -9.99 26.03
CA TYR A 258 -0.20 -10.90 26.02
C TYR A 258 -0.04 -12.08 25.06
N SER A 259 0.72 -11.93 23.97
CA SER A 259 0.93 -13.02 22.99
C SER A 259 1.57 -14.30 23.58
N HIS A 260 2.19 -14.20 24.75
CA HIS A 260 2.80 -15.33 25.46
C HIS A 260 1.88 -15.94 26.51
N ILE A 261 0.73 -15.30 26.77
CA ILE A 261 -0.21 -15.71 27.79
C ILE A 261 -1.40 -16.36 27.08
N PRO A 262 -1.76 -17.62 27.38
CA PRO A 262 -2.86 -18.31 26.73
C PRO A 262 -4.21 -17.84 27.30
N ASP A 263 -4.54 -16.56 27.13
CA ASP A 263 -5.84 -15.98 27.48
C ASP A 263 -6.39 -15.08 26.37
N SER A 264 -7.58 -14.52 26.58
CA SER A 264 -8.30 -13.74 25.57
C SER A 264 -7.87 -12.28 25.45
N ARG A 265 -6.77 -11.85 26.10
CA ARG A 265 -6.32 -10.45 26.05
C ARG A 265 -5.51 -10.13 24.81
N PHE A 266 -4.88 -11.15 24.23
CA PHE A 266 -4.13 -11.00 22.99
C PHE A 266 -5.08 -10.86 21.80
N ASP A 267 -4.96 -9.75 21.07
CA ASP A 267 -5.67 -9.47 19.84
C ASP A 267 -4.63 -9.08 18.76
N PRO A 268 -4.43 -9.93 17.73
CA PRO A 268 -3.43 -9.64 16.70
C PRO A 268 -3.77 -8.38 15.89
N ALA A 269 -5.05 -8.01 15.76
CA ALA A 269 -5.44 -6.79 15.06
C ALA A 269 -5.05 -5.54 15.86
N GLU A 270 -5.23 -5.55 17.18
CA GLU A 270 -4.76 -4.45 18.05
C GLU A 270 -3.25 -4.27 17.98
N LEU A 271 -2.49 -5.38 17.92
CA LEU A 271 -1.03 -5.33 17.73
C LEU A 271 -0.67 -4.66 16.40
N ILE A 272 -1.35 -5.03 15.31
CA ILE A 272 -1.13 -4.48 13.97
C ILE A 272 -1.50 -2.98 13.92
N PHE A 273 -2.68 -2.60 14.42
CA PHE A 273 -3.11 -1.20 14.41
C PHE A 273 -2.18 -0.32 15.25
N SER A 274 -1.69 -0.84 16.37
CA SER A 274 -0.72 -0.12 17.22
C SER A 274 0.63 0.02 16.53
N LEU A 275 1.11 -1.01 15.83
CA LEU A 275 2.33 -0.91 15.03
C LEU A 275 2.21 0.19 13.98
N GLU A 276 1.10 0.23 13.24
CA GLU A 276 0.88 1.29 12.27
C GLU A 276 0.82 2.68 12.94
N GLY A 277 0.11 2.80 14.06
CA GLY A 277 0.02 4.04 14.82
C GLY A 277 1.38 4.56 15.27
N VAL A 278 2.26 3.69 15.79
CA VAL A 278 3.64 4.03 16.12
C VAL A 278 4.40 4.49 14.88
N LEU A 279 4.41 3.70 13.81
CA LEU A 279 5.15 4.02 12.58
C LEU A 279 4.67 5.31 11.92
N ARG A 280 3.36 5.64 11.98
CA ARG A 280 2.82 6.91 11.47
C ARG A 280 3.31 8.11 12.28
N LEU A 281 3.50 7.95 13.59
CA LEU A 281 3.85 9.05 14.49
C LEU A 281 5.34 9.09 14.81
N SER A 282 6.11 8.05 14.54
CA SER A 282 7.54 8.00 14.80
C SER A 282 8.17 6.84 14.06
N GLU A 283 8.66 7.12 12.84
CA GLU A 283 9.23 6.07 11.98
C GLU A 283 10.48 5.41 12.60
N GLN A 284 11.23 6.14 13.43
CA GLN A 284 12.47 5.64 14.06
C GLN A 284 12.23 4.86 15.37
N THR A 285 11.00 4.79 15.88
CA THR A 285 10.73 4.13 17.18
C THR A 285 10.89 2.61 17.10
N ILE A 286 10.56 1.99 15.96
CA ILE A 286 10.57 0.53 15.81
C ILE A 286 11.88 0.09 15.16
N ASP A 287 12.74 -0.57 15.94
CA ASP A 287 13.93 -1.20 15.38
C ASP A 287 13.60 -2.52 14.65
N VAL A 288 14.58 -3.01 13.89
CA VAL A 288 14.47 -4.24 13.11
C VAL A 288 14.09 -5.45 13.98
N ARG A 289 14.64 -5.55 15.20
CA ARG A 289 14.43 -6.72 16.07
C ARG A 289 13.02 -6.75 16.61
N LEU A 290 12.49 -5.59 17.00
CA LEU A 290 11.12 -5.44 17.46
C LEU A 290 10.14 -5.73 16.32
N PHE A 291 10.39 -5.22 15.12
CA PHE A 291 9.58 -5.53 13.94
C PHE A 291 9.58 -7.04 13.65
N ASP A 292 10.76 -7.66 13.66
CA ASP A 292 10.90 -9.10 13.44
C ASP A 292 10.16 -9.92 14.50
N ARG A 293 10.16 -9.46 15.75
CA ARG A 293 9.42 -10.08 16.85
C ARG A 293 7.90 -9.97 16.65
N ILE A 294 7.42 -8.84 16.15
CA ILE A 294 6.00 -8.65 15.83
C ILE A 294 5.57 -9.65 14.74
N LEU A 295 6.38 -9.81 13.68
CA LEU A 295 6.09 -10.79 12.64
C LEU A 295 6.04 -12.23 13.17
N ASP A 296 6.94 -12.62 14.08
CA ASP A 296 6.91 -13.95 14.71
C ASP A 296 5.59 -14.18 15.47
N VAL A 297 5.15 -13.18 16.24
CA VAL A 297 3.90 -13.23 17.00
C VAL A 297 2.69 -13.37 16.07
N LEU A 298 2.68 -12.63 14.96
CA LEU A 298 1.61 -12.71 13.96
C LEU A 298 1.61 -14.03 13.20
N GLU A 299 2.79 -14.60 12.90
CA GLU A 299 2.93 -15.93 12.31
C GLU A 299 2.41 -17.01 13.27
N GLN A 300 2.78 -16.93 14.54
CA GLN A 300 2.28 -17.82 15.58
C GLN A 300 0.75 -17.71 15.71
N ALA A 301 0.20 -16.49 15.70
CA ALA A 301 -1.25 -16.30 15.69
C ALA A 301 -1.90 -17.00 14.49
N GLN A 302 -1.28 -16.90 13.30
CA GLN A 302 -1.77 -17.55 12.08
C GLN A 302 -1.73 -19.09 12.09
N SER A 303 -1.01 -19.71 13.03
CA SER A 303 -1.07 -21.16 13.24
C SER A 303 -2.44 -21.62 13.77
N THR A 304 -3.19 -20.72 14.41
CA THR A 304 -4.54 -21.00 14.94
C THR A 304 -5.65 -20.51 14.03
N SER A 305 -5.44 -19.40 13.30
CA SER A 305 -6.42 -18.78 12.42
C SER A 305 -5.75 -18.12 11.22
N ALA A 306 -6.20 -18.39 9.99
CA ALA A 306 -5.60 -17.81 8.78
C ALA A 306 -5.77 -16.27 8.65
N HIS A 307 -6.53 -15.63 9.53
CA HIS A 307 -6.87 -14.21 9.50
C HIS A 307 -6.70 -13.57 10.88
N TRP A 308 -6.43 -12.26 10.88
CA TRP A 308 -6.28 -11.44 12.09
C TRP A 308 -7.64 -10.87 12.51
N ARG A 309 -8.55 -11.75 12.91
CA ARG A 309 -9.90 -11.35 13.30
C ARG A 309 -9.87 -10.46 14.54
N PRO A 310 -10.34 -9.21 14.46
CA PRO A 310 -10.42 -8.34 15.62
C PRO A 310 -11.44 -8.90 16.62
N SER A 311 -11.03 -9.07 17.88
CA SER A 311 -11.83 -9.65 18.95
C SER A 311 -12.44 -8.59 19.89
N LYS A 312 -11.87 -7.38 19.87
CA LYS A 312 -12.32 -6.25 20.67
C LYS A 312 -13.21 -5.31 19.85
N PRO A 313 -14.47 -5.04 20.24
CA PRO A 313 -15.27 -4.03 19.57
C PRO A 313 -14.70 -2.64 19.88
N PHE A 314 -14.95 -1.64 19.04
CA PHE A 314 -14.69 -0.24 19.36
C PHE A 314 -15.94 0.50 19.84
N LEU A 315 -17.12 -0.03 19.55
CA LEU A 315 -18.41 0.48 20.01
C LEU A 315 -19.27 -0.67 20.54
N ARG A 316 -19.98 -0.45 21.65
CA ARG A 316 -21.08 -1.30 22.09
C ARG A 316 -22.23 -0.49 22.68
N THR A 317 -23.46 -0.97 22.58
CA THR A 317 -24.62 -0.36 23.25
C THR A 317 -25.10 -1.22 24.41
N GLU A 318 -25.88 -0.64 25.32
CA GLU A 318 -26.53 -1.39 26.40
C GLU A 318 -27.48 -2.49 25.89
N LYS A 319 -27.98 -2.37 24.66
CA LYS A 319 -28.85 -3.36 24.00
C LYS A 319 -28.06 -4.49 23.30
N GLY A 320 -26.74 -4.54 23.45
CA GLY A 320 -25.90 -5.62 22.92
C GLY A 320 -25.46 -5.45 21.46
N PHE A 321 -25.76 -4.32 20.82
CA PHE A 321 -25.17 -3.98 19.52
C PHE A 321 -23.67 -3.71 19.71
N ALA A 322 -22.81 -4.22 18.83
CA ALA A 322 -21.38 -3.98 18.87
C ALA A 322 -20.79 -3.81 17.47
N LEU A 323 -19.83 -2.90 17.33
CA LEU A 323 -19.07 -2.69 16.10
C LEU A 323 -17.62 -3.09 16.32
N PHE A 324 -17.11 -3.85 15.37
CA PHE A 324 -15.76 -4.38 15.35
C PHE A 324 -15.04 -3.89 14.10
N PRO A 325 -13.71 -3.69 14.17
CA PRO A 325 -12.91 -3.67 12.95
C PRO A 325 -13.01 -5.04 12.27
N ILE A 326 -12.73 -5.11 10.97
CA ILE A 326 -12.76 -6.35 10.19
C ILE A 326 -11.35 -6.80 9.80
N SER A 327 -11.15 -8.10 9.52
CA SER A 327 -9.80 -8.64 9.28
C SER A 327 -9.04 -7.97 8.13
N VAL A 328 -9.75 -7.51 7.09
CA VAL A 328 -9.11 -6.83 5.95
C VAL A 328 -8.55 -5.45 6.33
N GLU A 329 -9.11 -4.78 7.34
CA GLU A 329 -8.56 -3.54 7.88
C GLU A 329 -7.22 -3.79 8.56
N ALA A 330 -7.13 -4.87 9.36
CA ALA A 330 -5.87 -5.31 9.95
C ALA A 330 -4.86 -5.72 8.85
N ALA A 331 -5.29 -6.47 7.83
CA ALA A 331 -4.41 -6.86 6.73
C ALA A 331 -3.85 -5.66 5.95
N ASN A 332 -4.69 -4.68 5.62
CA ASN A 332 -4.28 -3.42 4.99
C ASN A 332 -3.27 -2.64 5.86
N SER A 333 -3.50 -2.62 7.17
CA SER A 333 -2.63 -1.96 8.15
C SER A 333 -1.24 -2.62 8.21
N LEU A 334 -1.20 -3.95 8.29
CA LEU A 334 0.06 -4.70 8.29
C LEU A 334 0.81 -4.55 6.97
N LEU A 335 0.11 -4.59 5.84
CA LEU A 335 0.69 -4.39 4.51
C LEU A 335 1.38 -3.04 4.39
N TRP A 336 0.74 -1.97 4.87
CA TRP A 336 1.32 -0.63 4.95
C TRP A 336 2.58 -0.59 5.86
N CYS A 337 2.58 -1.35 6.95
CA CYS A 337 3.75 -1.45 7.85
C CYS A 337 4.91 -2.18 7.18
N CYS A 338 4.65 -3.29 6.48
CA CYS A 338 5.68 -4.12 5.83
C CYS A 338 6.34 -3.44 4.62
N GLU A 339 5.64 -2.54 3.91
CA GLU A 339 6.20 -1.84 2.75
C GLU A 339 7.26 -0.78 3.12
N ARG A 340 7.35 -0.36 4.40
CA ARG A 340 8.26 0.71 4.86
C ARG A 340 9.70 0.26 5.06
N PRO A 341 10.01 -0.72 5.94
CA PRO A 341 11.37 -1.16 6.22
C PRO A 341 12.12 -1.61 4.96
N ASP A 342 11.35 -2.03 3.96
CA ASP A 342 11.80 -2.55 2.68
C ASP A 342 12.10 -1.46 1.64
N ARG A 343 11.81 -0.18 1.91
CA ARG A 343 12.19 0.94 1.01
C ARG A 343 13.70 1.16 0.96
N ASP A 344 14.41 0.84 2.06
CA ASP A 344 15.80 1.24 2.24
C ASP A 344 16.83 0.12 1.93
N GLU A 345 16.38 -1.12 1.69
CA GLU A 345 17.25 -2.30 1.50
C GLU A 345 16.81 -3.23 0.33
N PRO A 346 17.28 -3.02 -0.91
CA PRO A 346 17.04 -3.91 -2.06
C PRO A 346 17.54 -5.36 -1.87
N PHE A 347 18.61 -5.57 -1.10
CA PHE A 347 19.28 -6.88 -0.96
C PHE A 347 18.90 -7.67 0.29
N HIS A 348 18.32 -7.01 1.30
CA HIS A 348 17.95 -7.62 2.58
C HIS A 348 16.47 -7.38 2.90
N SER A 349 15.64 -7.58 1.87
CA SER A 349 14.19 -7.48 1.97
C SER A 349 13.63 -8.48 2.99
N ARG A 350 12.75 -8.01 3.88
CA ARG A 350 12.03 -8.90 4.83
C ARG A 350 10.80 -9.54 4.20
N SER A 351 10.57 -9.28 2.90
CA SER A 351 9.43 -9.77 2.13
C SER A 351 9.21 -11.27 2.20
N GLU A 352 10.26 -12.09 2.23
CA GLU A 352 10.13 -13.54 2.40
C GLU A 352 9.27 -13.92 3.63
N ARG A 353 9.39 -13.17 4.74
CA ARG A 353 8.66 -13.46 5.98
C ARG A 353 7.18 -13.05 5.87
N TYR A 354 6.90 -11.84 5.42
CA TYR A 354 5.53 -11.33 5.43
C TYR A 354 4.70 -11.80 4.21
N ILE A 355 5.32 -12.18 3.09
CA ILE A 355 4.59 -12.72 1.92
C ILE A 355 3.89 -14.03 2.28
N ALA A 356 4.52 -14.90 3.08
CA ALA A 356 3.88 -16.11 3.57
C ALA A 356 2.63 -15.82 4.43
N LEU A 357 2.68 -14.77 5.27
CA LEU A 357 1.55 -14.33 6.09
C LEU A 357 0.38 -13.84 5.23
N PHE A 358 0.68 -12.97 4.25
CA PHE A 358 -0.34 -12.45 3.34
C PHE A 358 -0.89 -13.52 2.42
N ARG A 359 -0.09 -14.51 2.00
CA ARG A 359 -0.58 -15.67 1.23
C ARG A 359 -1.59 -16.49 2.01
N ARG A 360 -1.34 -16.76 3.29
CA ARG A 360 -2.31 -17.46 4.16
C ARG A 360 -3.62 -16.67 4.28
N PHE A 361 -3.52 -15.35 4.50
CA PHE A 361 -4.68 -14.47 4.56
C PHE A 361 -5.44 -14.41 3.23
N TRP A 362 -4.72 -14.29 2.11
CA TRP A 362 -5.29 -14.29 0.75
C TRP A 362 -6.06 -15.57 0.46
N ASN A 363 -5.50 -16.74 0.77
CA ASN A 363 -6.19 -18.01 0.56
C ASN A 363 -7.51 -18.09 1.33
N TRP A 364 -7.52 -17.62 2.59
CA TRP A 364 -8.75 -17.51 3.38
C TRP A 364 -9.74 -16.51 2.78
N LEU A 365 -9.27 -15.34 2.38
CA LEU A 365 -10.10 -14.27 1.82
C LEU A 365 -10.73 -14.69 0.49
N ALA A 366 -9.95 -15.34 -0.39
CA ALA A 366 -10.41 -15.88 -1.66
C ALA A 366 -11.48 -16.95 -1.46
N ALA A 367 -11.33 -17.83 -0.46
CA ALA A 367 -12.31 -18.88 -0.15
C ALA A 367 -13.64 -18.33 0.40
N ARG A 368 -13.64 -17.11 0.97
CA ARG A 368 -14.85 -16.44 1.49
C ARG A 368 -15.62 -15.65 0.44
N ARG A 369 -15.10 -15.57 -0.78
CA ARG A 369 -15.72 -14.80 -1.83
C ARG A 369 -17.04 -15.44 -2.25
N VAL A 370 -18.08 -14.62 -2.37
CA VAL A 370 -19.42 -15.07 -2.75
C VAL A 370 -19.85 -14.41 -4.05
N THR A 371 -20.74 -15.08 -4.78
CA THR A 371 -21.32 -14.57 -6.03
C THR A 371 -22.83 -14.59 -5.92
N VAL A 372 -23.47 -13.44 -6.10
CA VAL A 372 -24.91 -13.24 -5.91
C VAL A 372 -25.53 -12.56 -7.15
N PRO A 373 -26.83 -12.75 -7.44
CA PRO A 373 -27.49 -11.97 -8.49
C PRO A 373 -27.59 -10.50 -8.09
N VAL A 374 -27.42 -9.57 -9.05
CA VAL A 374 -27.46 -8.12 -8.77
C VAL A 374 -28.81 -7.70 -8.19
N ASN A 375 -29.90 -8.25 -8.73
CA ASN A 375 -31.27 -8.04 -8.26
C ASN A 375 -32.03 -9.37 -8.33
N LYS A 376 -33.13 -9.50 -7.58
CA LYS A 376 -34.02 -10.68 -7.68
C LYS A 376 -34.43 -10.93 -9.12
N GLY A 377 -34.15 -12.13 -9.64
CA GLY A 377 -34.46 -12.53 -11.02
C GLY A 377 -33.47 -12.04 -12.10
N SER A 378 -32.43 -11.29 -11.74
CA SER A 378 -31.39 -10.89 -12.69
C SER A 378 -30.52 -12.07 -13.11
N GLN A 379 -30.24 -12.19 -14.41
CA GLN A 379 -29.21 -13.10 -14.93
C GLN A 379 -27.80 -12.59 -14.63
N SER A 380 -27.62 -11.27 -14.42
CA SER A 380 -26.30 -10.74 -14.04
C SER A 380 -25.97 -11.05 -12.59
N ARG A 381 -24.74 -11.50 -12.39
CA ARG A 381 -24.19 -11.89 -11.10
C ARG A 381 -22.91 -11.12 -10.82
N VAL A 382 -22.78 -10.69 -9.59
CA VAL A 382 -21.62 -9.96 -9.08
C VAL A 382 -20.98 -10.73 -7.94
N SER A 383 -19.70 -10.49 -7.71
CA SER A 383 -18.93 -11.21 -6.72
C SER A 383 -18.20 -10.27 -5.79
N GLY A 384 -18.17 -10.60 -4.51
CA GLY A 384 -17.51 -9.79 -3.51
C GLY A 384 -17.47 -10.49 -2.16
N TRP A 385 -17.43 -9.69 -1.11
CA TRP A 385 -17.27 -10.15 0.27
C TRP A 385 -18.38 -9.61 1.16
N HIS A 386 -18.51 -10.26 2.31
CA HIS A 386 -19.31 -9.82 3.43
C HIS A 386 -18.45 -9.93 4.69
N SER A 387 -18.79 -9.11 5.69
CA SER A 387 -18.05 -9.02 6.95
C SER A 387 -17.69 -10.38 7.54
N ASP A 388 -16.49 -10.50 8.08
CA ASP A 388 -16.03 -11.67 8.82
C ASP A 388 -16.71 -11.85 10.19
N HIS A 389 -17.47 -10.86 10.64
CA HIS A 389 -18.30 -10.96 11.85
C HIS A 389 -19.72 -11.45 11.59
N VAL A 390 -20.19 -11.40 10.34
CA VAL A 390 -21.52 -11.87 9.95
C VAL A 390 -21.39 -12.77 8.73
N ALA A 391 -21.60 -14.08 8.92
CA ALA A 391 -21.59 -15.02 7.80
C ALA A 391 -22.91 -14.93 7.03
N ASP A 392 -22.88 -14.28 5.88
CA ASP A 392 -24.02 -14.22 4.97
C ASP A 392 -23.61 -14.61 3.55
N PRO A 393 -23.75 -15.89 3.17
CA PRO A 393 -23.35 -16.36 1.86
C PRO A 393 -24.25 -15.84 0.72
N ASN A 394 -25.36 -15.17 1.06
CA ASN A 394 -26.37 -14.72 0.11
C ASN A 394 -26.29 -13.22 -0.17
N SER A 395 -25.32 -12.50 0.42
CA SER A 395 -25.13 -11.08 0.16
C SER A 395 -23.67 -10.72 -0.13
N VAL A 396 -23.50 -9.65 -0.91
CA VAL A 396 -22.23 -8.95 -1.10
C VAL A 396 -22.34 -7.58 -0.47
N GLN A 397 -21.47 -7.27 0.48
CA GLN A 397 -21.37 -5.98 1.12
C GLN A 397 -20.35 -5.13 0.36
N LEU A 398 -20.81 -4.05 -0.27
CA LEU A 398 -19.98 -3.27 -1.18
C LEU A 398 -18.88 -2.49 -0.44
N TRP A 399 -19.16 -2.04 0.78
CA TRP A 399 -18.18 -1.37 1.64
C TRP A 399 -17.01 -2.30 2.03
N ASP A 400 -17.27 -3.57 2.36
CA ASP A 400 -16.23 -4.56 2.67
C ASP A 400 -15.45 -4.93 1.40
N THR A 401 -16.16 -5.16 0.30
CA THR A 401 -15.57 -5.40 -1.01
C THR A 401 -14.62 -4.27 -1.45
N ALA A 402 -14.95 -3.01 -1.14
CA ALA A 402 -14.07 -1.87 -1.38
C ALA A 402 -12.77 -1.92 -0.57
N GLN A 403 -12.82 -2.39 0.68
CA GLN A 403 -11.63 -2.56 1.52
C GLN A 403 -10.72 -3.70 1.02
N VAL A 404 -11.33 -4.76 0.48
CA VAL A 404 -10.60 -5.87 -0.14
C VAL A 404 -9.80 -5.41 -1.36
N VAL A 405 -10.32 -4.48 -2.18
CA VAL A 405 -9.57 -3.90 -3.31
C VAL A 405 -8.22 -3.33 -2.87
N ALA A 406 -8.19 -2.60 -1.75
CA ALA A 406 -6.95 -2.03 -1.22
C ALA A 406 -5.94 -3.12 -0.84
N PHE A 407 -6.41 -4.18 -0.18
CA PHE A 407 -5.56 -5.30 0.21
C PHE A 407 -4.99 -6.02 -1.01
N LEU A 408 -5.84 -6.33 -2.00
CA LEU A 408 -5.44 -7.04 -3.20
C LEU A 408 -4.39 -6.28 -4.01
N LEU A 409 -4.58 -4.97 -4.20
CA LEU A 409 -3.60 -4.14 -4.93
C LEU A 409 -2.27 -4.05 -4.19
N GLY A 410 -2.29 -3.85 -2.87
CA GLY A 410 -1.06 -3.79 -2.09
C GLY A 410 -0.35 -5.15 -1.98
N TYR A 411 -1.08 -6.27 -1.84
CA TYR A 411 -0.49 -7.60 -1.77
C TYR A 411 0.10 -8.00 -3.11
N ARG A 412 -0.61 -7.71 -4.21
CA ARG A 412 -0.08 -7.83 -5.57
C ARG A 412 1.21 -7.04 -5.75
N ARG A 413 1.25 -5.78 -5.34
CA ARG A 413 2.47 -4.96 -5.38
C ARG A 413 3.60 -5.56 -4.55
N SER A 414 3.29 -6.08 -3.36
CA SER A 414 4.26 -6.75 -2.49
C SER A 414 4.83 -8.01 -3.13
N LEU A 415 4.03 -8.80 -3.85
CA LEU A 415 4.49 -9.96 -4.61
C LEU A 415 5.46 -9.56 -5.73
N TYR A 416 5.13 -8.53 -6.53
CA TYR A 416 6.06 -8.03 -7.55
C TYR A 416 7.38 -7.55 -6.95
N ASN A 417 7.31 -6.76 -5.86
CA ASN A 417 8.50 -6.30 -5.16
C ASN A 417 9.31 -7.47 -4.57
N HIS A 418 8.64 -8.50 -4.06
CA HIS A 418 9.28 -9.72 -3.57
C HIS A 418 10.02 -10.44 -4.69
N ILE A 419 9.36 -10.71 -5.82
CA ILE A 419 9.99 -11.34 -7.00
C ILE A 419 11.22 -10.52 -7.43
N ALA A 420 11.04 -9.21 -7.65
CA ALA A 420 12.10 -8.32 -8.12
C ALA A 420 13.35 -8.36 -7.22
N ARG A 421 13.15 -8.26 -5.90
CA ARG A 421 14.27 -8.26 -4.94
C ARG A 421 14.90 -9.63 -4.79
N THR A 422 14.09 -10.69 -4.74
CA THR A 422 14.60 -12.07 -4.62
C THR A 422 15.44 -12.43 -5.84
N THR A 423 14.95 -12.17 -7.06
CA THR A 423 15.72 -12.46 -8.29
C THR A 423 17.01 -11.64 -8.36
N LEU A 424 16.98 -10.36 -8.00
CA LEU A 424 18.16 -9.48 -8.02
C LEU A 424 19.21 -9.87 -6.96
N ARG A 425 18.75 -10.26 -5.76
CA ARG A 425 19.62 -10.76 -4.69
C ARG A 425 20.30 -12.08 -5.08
N LEU A 426 19.56 -12.99 -5.70
CA LEU A 426 20.06 -14.30 -6.10
C LEU A 426 20.95 -14.23 -7.35
N SER A 427 20.74 -13.26 -8.24
CA SER A 427 21.56 -13.10 -9.45
C SER A 427 22.96 -12.57 -9.19
N ARG A 428 23.17 -11.84 -8.08
CA ARG A 428 24.45 -11.20 -7.72
C ARG A 428 24.99 -10.25 -8.80
N PHE A 429 24.11 -9.66 -9.60
CA PHE A 429 24.50 -8.63 -10.56
C PHE A 429 25.13 -7.42 -9.86
N ASP A 430 25.94 -6.67 -10.61
CA ASP A 430 26.43 -5.37 -10.14
C ASP A 430 25.28 -4.37 -10.18
N VAL A 431 24.88 -3.91 -8.99
CA VAL A 431 23.77 -2.97 -8.81
C VAL A 431 24.27 -1.78 -8.05
N ARG A 432 24.25 -0.62 -8.69
CA ARG A 432 24.56 0.65 -8.08
C ARG A 432 23.28 1.39 -7.71
N ARG A 433 23.18 1.82 -6.45
CA ARG A 433 22.10 2.72 -6.02
C ARG A 433 22.30 4.11 -6.63
N PRO A 434 21.21 4.83 -6.93
CA PRO A 434 21.33 6.22 -7.33
C PRO A 434 21.96 7.00 -6.19
N GLU A 435 23.04 7.71 -6.49
CA GLU A 435 23.56 8.73 -5.59
C GLU A 435 22.69 9.98 -5.74
N ARG A 436 22.45 10.72 -4.65
CA ARG A 436 21.85 12.07 -4.76
C ARG A 436 22.79 12.86 -5.66
N ALA A 437 22.33 13.15 -6.88
CA ALA A 437 23.15 13.83 -7.87
C ALA A 437 23.58 15.19 -7.33
N GLU A 438 24.89 15.42 -7.20
CA GLU A 438 25.43 16.77 -7.24
C GLU A 438 25.20 17.31 -8.67
N GLN A 439 24.12 18.07 -8.75
CA GLN A 439 23.51 18.83 -9.86
C GLN A 439 24.40 19.07 -11.10
N SER A 440 24.10 18.40 -12.22
CA SER A 440 24.70 18.69 -13.54
C SER A 440 23.72 18.83 -14.72
N TRP A 441 22.40 18.80 -14.48
CA TRP A 441 21.37 18.87 -15.54
C TRP A 441 20.71 20.26 -15.61
N SER A 442 20.06 20.57 -16.74
CA SER A 442 19.48 21.90 -17.01
C SER A 442 18.41 22.32 -15.99
N SER A 443 18.09 23.62 -15.93
CA SER A 443 17.07 24.15 -15.01
C SER A 443 15.67 23.56 -15.24
N GLN A 444 15.32 23.17 -16.48
CA GLN A 444 14.04 22.52 -16.78
C GLN A 444 13.95 21.10 -16.18
N THR A 445 15.04 20.33 -16.24
CA THR A 445 15.12 19.02 -15.59
C THR A 445 15.04 19.16 -14.07
N GLN A 446 15.60 20.23 -13.51
CA GLN A 446 15.50 20.54 -12.07
C GLN A 446 14.05 20.82 -11.64
N ASP A 447 13.30 21.60 -12.39
CA ASP A 447 11.90 21.92 -12.08
C ASP A 447 10.99 20.69 -12.20
N GLY A 448 11.21 19.86 -13.22
CA GLY A 448 10.50 18.58 -13.39
C GLY A 448 10.80 17.55 -12.30
N GLN A 449 12.05 17.46 -11.85
CA GLN A 449 12.45 16.61 -10.72
C GLN A 449 11.84 17.10 -9.40
N ARG A 450 11.83 18.42 -9.14
CA ARG A 450 11.22 19.00 -7.94
C ARG A 450 9.71 18.75 -7.89
N ALA A 451 9.02 18.88 -9.02
CA ALA A 451 7.59 18.60 -9.11
C ALA A 451 7.22 17.13 -8.82
N ARG A 452 8.12 16.18 -9.10
CA ARG A 452 7.96 14.77 -8.72
C ARG A 452 8.46 14.44 -7.31
N ALA A 453 9.53 15.09 -6.84
CA ALA A 453 10.10 14.88 -5.51
C ALA A 453 9.16 15.31 -4.37
N THR A 454 8.28 16.30 -4.58
CA THR A 454 7.24 16.70 -3.61
C THR A 454 6.20 15.61 -3.31
N VAL A 455 6.27 14.45 -3.97
CA VAL A 455 5.41 13.28 -3.71
C VAL A 455 6.20 12.13 -3.06
N THR A 456 7.53 12.19 -3.01
CA THR A 456 8.39 11.16 -2.40
C THR A 456 9.60 11.80 -1.73
N ALA A 457 9.59 11.81 -0.39
CA ALA A 457 10.62 12.25 0.56
C ALA A 457 10.42 13.65 1.17
N GLU A 458 10.47 13.66 2.51
CA GLU A 458 10.32 14.80 3.41
C GLU A 458 11.35 15.89 3.13
N ALA A 459 10.85 17.12 3.03
CA ALA A 459 11.66 18.34 2.96
C ALA A 459 12.11 18.71 4.38
N ALA A 460 13.28 18.24 4.80
CA ALA A 460 13.97 18.75 5.97
C ALA A 460 15.49 18.53 5.86
N ASP A 461 16.18 19.39 5.09
CA ASP A 461 17.40 20.10 5.53
C ASP A 461 17.84 21.06 4.40
N ASP A 462 17.15 22.19 4.27
CA ASP A 462 17.52 23.24 3.32
C ASP A 462 18.68 24.07 3.89
N LYS A 463 19.91 23.52 3.85
CA LYS A 463 21.12 24.34 4.00
C LYS A 463 21.53 24.89 2.64
N VAL A 464 21.04 26.11 2.39
CA VAL A 464 21.27 26.99 1.25
C VAL A 464 22.76 27.35 1.02
N SER A 465 23.68 26.94 1.89
CA SER A 465 25.08 27.40 1.89
C SER A 465 26.12 26.47 1.20
N LEU A 466 25.71 25.45 0.46
CA LEU A 466 26.61 24.65 -0.39
C LEU A 466 26.35 24.81 -1.90
N ARG A 467 25.55 25.82 -2.28
CA ARG A 467 25.23 26.17 -3.68
C ARG A 467 26.31 26.98 -4.41
N ALA A 468 27.49 27.12 -3.82
CA ALA A 468 28.61 27.85 -4.40
C ALA A 468 29.78 26.88 -4.51
N ASP A 469 29.87 26.21 -5.67
CA ASP A 469 31.11 25.93 -6.41
C ASP A 469 30.88 24.79 -7.40
N PHE A 470 30.08 25.05 -8.43
CA PHE A 470 30.31 24.49 -9.77
C PHE A 470 29.55 25.40 -10.75
N GLU A 471 30.26 26.34 -11.36
CA GLU A 471 29.71 27.06 -12.52
C GLU A 471 29.39 26.03 -13.62
N PRO A 472 28.24 26.13 -14.31
CA PRO A 472 28.04 25.36 -15.53
C PRO A 472 29.12 25.83 -16.51
N VAL A 473 30.10 24.99 -16.80
CA VAL A 473 31.21 25.33 -17.68
C VAL A 473 30.64 25.75 -19.03
N LYS A 474 30.70 27.05 -19.33
CA LYS A 474 29.99 27.66 -20.46
C LYS A 474 30.55 27.29 -21.84
N GLN A 475 31.69 26.59 -21.92
CA GLN A 475 32.29 26.13 -23.17
C GLN A 475 33.07 24.81 -22.99
N LEU A 476 32.43 23.66 -23.24
CA LEU A 476 33.10 22.33 -23.31
C LEU A 476 32.45 21.42 -24.38
N GLY A 477 32.88 21.57 -25.63
CA GLY A 477 32.93 20.52 -26.68
C GLY A 477 31.72 19.57 -26.96
N PRO A 478 31.95 18.51 -27.77
CA PRO A 478 30.93 17.52 -28.19
C PRO A 478 30.31 16.68 -27.06
N TYR A 479 30.91 16.71 -25.86
CA TYR A 479 30.52 15.88 -24.72
C TYR A 479 29.11 16.19 -24.21
N PHE A 480 28.64 17.44 -24.36
CA PHE A 480 27.28 17.83 -23.99
C PHE A 480 26.22 17.44 -25.04
N GLU A 481 26.58 17.09 -26.27
CA GLU A 481 25.59 16.77 -27.30
C GLU A 481 24.85 15.47 -26.97
N THR A 482 25.56 14.44 -26.50
CA THR A 482 24.93 13.19 -26.04
C THR A 482 24.02 13.42 -24.83
N TYR A 483 24.48 14.17 -23.82
CA TYR A 483 23.66 14.50 -22.65
C TYR A 483 22.41 15.30 -23.03
N ARG A 484 22.56 16.32 -23.89
CA ARG A 484 21.44 17.12 -24.39
C ARG A 484 20.44 16.28 -25.19
N LYS A 485 20.93 15.36 -26.01
CA LYS A 485 20.10 14.44 -26.79
C LYS A 485 19.32 13.50 -25.87
N VAL A 486 19.99 12.89 -24.88
CA VAL A 486 19.34 12.06 -23.85
C VAL A 486 18.32 12.88 -23.05
N GLU A 487 18.63 14.13 -22.73
CA GLU A 487 17.72 15.01 -22.00
C GLU A 487 16.46 15.32 -22.81
N GLN A 488 16.61 15.74 -24.06
CA GLN A 488 15.50 16.14 -24.93
C GLN A 488 14.66 14.98 -25.45
N GLU A 489 15.31 13.88 -25.83
CA GLU A 489 14.63 12.74 -26.46
C GLU A 489 14.10 11.72 -25.43
N PHE A 490 14.62 11.74 -24.20
CA PHE A 490 14.24 10.77 -23.17
C PHE A 490 13.85 11.39 -21.82
N LEU A 491 14.71 12.16 -21.15
CA LEU A 491 14.41 12.63 -19.78
C LEU A 491 13.18 13.52 -19.72
N ILE A 492 13.10 14.54 -20.58
CA ILE A 492 11.95 15.47 -20.63
C ILE A 492 10.67 14.70 -21.01
N PRO A 493 10.64 13.92 -22.11
CA PRO A 493 9.47 13.11 -22.43
C PRO A 493 9.07 12.15 -21.28
N TRP A 494 10.04 11.49 -20.63
CA TRP A 494 9.77 10.59 -19.50
C TRP A 494 9.18 11.31 -18.28
N LEU A 495 9.62 12.55 -18.01
CA LEU A 495 9.03 13.43 -16.99
C LEU A 495 7.60 13.82 -17.36
N GLU A 496 7.32 14.05 -18.64
CA GLU A 496 5.99 14.32 -19.20
C GLU A 496 5.11 13.05 -19.34
N GLY A 497 5.67 11.87 -19.12
CA GLY A 497 4.95 10.58 -19.08
C GLY A 497 4.91 9.79 -20.39
N ILE A 498 5.75 10.12 -21.38
CA ILE A 498 5.78 9.53 -22.74
C ILE A 498 7.25 9.49 -23.23
N PRO A 499 7.82 8.42 -23.82
CA PRO A 499 7.53 7.00 -23.71
C PRO A 499 8.10 6.40 -22.40
N ARG A 500 7.62 5.21 -22.03
CA ARG A 500 7.93 4.56 -20.72
C ARG A 500 9.14 3.64 -20.74
N SER A 501 9.63 3.29 -21.92
CA SER A 501 10.81 2.47 -22.14
C SER A 501 11.63 3.10 -23.27
N TYR A 502 12.94 3.10 -23.11
CA TYR A 502 13.86 3.67 -24.07
C TYR A 502 15.11 2.80 -24.12
N SER A 503 15.61 2.55 -25.32
CA SER A 503 16.85 1.81 -25.54
C SER A 503 17.84 2.72 -26.24
N MET A 504 19.08 2.75 -25.78
CA MET A 504 20.14 3.62 -26.30
C MET A 504 21.35 2.78 -26.65
N LEU A 505 21.96 3.03 -27.81
CA LEU A 505 23.27 2.50 -28.16
C LEU A 505 24.31 3.60 -27.99
N LEU A 506 25.18 3.44 -26.99
CA LEU A 506 26.33 4.33 -26.78
C LEU A 506 27.55 3.71 -27.44
N TYR A 507 28.06 4.33 -28.50
CA TYR A 507 29.25 3.85 -29.23
C TYR A 507 30.33 4.94 -29.31
N GLY A 508 31.58 4.51 -29.42
CA GLY A 508 32.74 5.38 -29.55
C GLY A 508 33.99 4.77 -28.90
N PRO A 509 35.17 5.39 -29.08
CA PRO A 509 36.43 4.91 -28.54
C PRO A 509 36.38 4.60 -27.03
N PRO A 510 37.26 3.71 -26.51
CA PRO A 510 37.39 3.52 -25.07
C PRO A 510 37.76 4.85 -24.38
N GLY A 511 37.27 5.06 -23.16
CA GLY A 511 37.52 6.29 -22.39
C GLY A 511 36.63 7.50 -22.72
N THR A 512 35.67 7.39 -23.65
CA THR A 512 34.73 8.49 -23.97
C THR A 512 33.61 8.70 -22.92
N GLY A 513 33.57 7.91 -21.85
CA GLY A 513 32.62 8.08 -20.74
C GLY A 513 31.22 7.49 -20.94
N LYS A 514 31.08 6.47 -21.81
CA LYS A 514 29.81 5.73 -22.04
C LYS A 514 29.17 5.25 -20.74
N THR A 515 29.94 4.56 -19.90
CA THR A 515 29.52 4.09 -18.56
C THR A 515 29.11 5.26 -17.65
N SER A 516 29.75 6.43 -17.76
CA SER A 516 29.42 7.62 -16.98
C SER A 516 28.06 8.21 -17.36
N VAL A 517 27.67 8.17 -18.64
CA VAL A 517 26.35 8.61 -19.10
C VAL A 517 25.25 7.78 -18.44
N ALA A 518 25.38 6.44 -18.43
CA ALA A 518 24.40 5.55 -17.80
C ALA A 518 24.27 5.80 -16.29
N LYS A 519 25.40 5.99 -15.61
CA LYS A 519 25.45 6.34 -14.17
C LYS A 519 24.74 7.67 -13.88
N ASN A 520 25.03 8.70 -14.66
CA ASN A 520 24.41 10.02 -14.48
C ASN A 520 22.92 10.00 -14.82
N LEU A 521 22.51 9.20 -15.79
CA LEU A 521 21.10 9.01 -16.13
C LEU A 521 20.33 8.33 -14.99
N ALA A 522 20.88 7.26 -14.42
CA ALA A 522 20.30 6.57 -13.26
C ALA A 522 20.14 7.52 -12.06
N ASN A 523 21.18 8.30 -11.77
CA ASN A 523 21.13 9.32 -10.71
C ASN A 523 20.06 10.41 -10.99
N ALA A 524 19.94 10.87 -12.23
CA ALA A 524 18.93 11.87 -12.62
C ALA A 524 17.49 11.35 -12.49
N LEU A 525 17.28 10.06 -12.73
CA LEU A 525 15.97 9.42 -12.59
C LEU A 525 15.67 8.99 -11.15
N GLY A 526 16.69 8.93 -10.28
CA GLY A 526 16.59 8.29 -8.97
C GLY A 526 16.39 6.78 -9.07
N PHE A 527 16.92 6.16 -10.14
CA PHE A 527 16.76 4.74 -10.45
C PHE A 527 18.02 3.96 -10.10
N SER A 528 17.86 2.67 -9.78
CA SER A 528 19.03 1.79 -9.64
C SER A 528 19.66 1.53 -11.00
N LEU A 529 20.98 1.40 -11.06
CA LEU A 529 21.72 0.98 -12.24
C LEU A 529 22.13 -0.48 -12.09
N ILE A 530 21.66 -1.35 -12.97
CA ILE A 530 22.12 -2.74 -13.08
C ILE A 530 23.09 -2.81 -14.25
N THR A 531 24.32 -3.26 -13.99
CA THR A 531 25.32 -3.51 -15.02
C THR A 531 25.39 -5.00 -15.33
N ILE A 532 25.28 -5.33 -16.62
CA ILE A 532 25.42 -6.68 -17.16
C ILE A 532 26.63 -6.69 -18.09
N THR A 533 27.53 -7.64 -17.89
CA THR A 533 28.77 -7.81 -18.64
C THR A 533 28.78 -9.14 -19.39
N VAL A 534 29.73 -9.33 -20.31
CA VAL A 534 29.94 -10.62 -21.01
C VAL A 534 30.20 -11.77 -20.02
N SER A 535 30.90 -11.50 -18.91
CA SER A 535 31.16 -12.49 -17.87
C SER A 535 29.88 -13.00 -17.20
N ASP A 536 28.85 -12.15 -17.11
CA ASP A 536 27.55 -12.54 -16.58
C ASP A 536 26.84 -13.55 -17.48
N PHE A 537 27.10 -13.57 -18.78
CA PHE A 537 26.56 -14.57 -19.71
C PHE A 537 27.39 -15.86 -19.75
N LEU A 538 28.70 -15.77 -19.56
CA LEU A 538 29.63 -16.91 -19.70
C LEU A 538 29.82 -17.74 -18.42
N ALA A 539 29.37 -17.26 -17.27
CA ALA A 539 29.55 -17.99 -16.03
C ALA A 539 28.79 -19.34 -16.08
N GLY A 540 29.49 -20.45 -15.81
CA GLY A 540 28.98 -21.83 -16.03
C GLY A 540 29.52 -22.52 -17.28
N GLY A 541 30.13 -21.79 -18.22
CA GLY A 541 30.75 -22.33 -19.43
C GLY A 541 29.92 -22.11 -20.70
N GLY A 542 30.59 -22.12 -21.87
CA GLY A 542 30.01 -21.70 -23.15
C GLY A 542 28.78 -22.50 -23.64
N GLY A 543 28.56 -23.72 -23.14
CA GLY A 543 27.39 -24.53 -23.48
C GLY A 543 26.08 -24.10 -22.82
N GLU A 544 26.13 -23.22 -21.81
CA GLU A 544 24.96 -22.80 -21.02
C GLU A 544 24.53 -21.34 -21.29
N VAL A 545 25.15 -20.67 -22.27
CA VAL A 545 24.96 -19.24 -22.55
C VAL A 545 23.50 -18.90 -22.85
N GLU A 546 22.80 -19.71 -23.64
CA GLU A 546 21.38 -19.47 -23.96
C GLU A 546 20.49 -19.54 -22.71
N ALA A 547 20.66 -20.60 -21.91
CA ALA A 547 19.91 -20.77 -20.67
C ALA A 547 20.19 -19.62 -19.69
N ARG A 548 21.45 -19.19 -19.61
CA ARG A 548 21.87 -18.09 -18.75
C ARG A 548 21.36 -16.74 -19.23
N ALA A 549 21.38 -16.48 -20.54
CA ALA A 549 20.76 -15.29 -21.13
C ALA A 549 19.28 -15.21 -20.77
N LYS A 550 18.54 -16.31 -20.90
CA LYS A 550 17.13 -16.37 -20.49
C LYS A 550 16.94 -16.02 -19.01
N MET A 551 17.76 -16.58 -18.11
CA MET A 551 17.69 -16.25 -16.69
C MET A 551 18.01 -14.77 -16.41
N ILE A 552 19.01 -14.19 -17.08
CA ILE A 552 19.35 -12.78 -16.95
C ILE A 552 18.14 -11.92 -17.33
N PHE A 553 17.54 -12.16 -18.50
CA PHE A 553 16.37 -11.41 -18.92
C PHE A 553 15.17 -11.61 -18.00
N GLU A 554 14.93 -12.81 -17.46
CA GLU A 554 13.88 -13.04 -16.45
C GLU A 554 14.09 -12.22 -15.16
N VAL A 555 15.34 -12.08 -14.70
CA VAL A 555 15.68 -11.22 -13.56
C VAL A 555 15.42 -9.74 -13.89
N LEU A 556 15.84 -9.29 -15.08
CA LEU A 556 15.71 -7.90 -15.51
C LEU A 556 14.24 -7.50 -15.74
N GLU A 557 13.44 -8.37 -16.35
CA GLU A 557 11.99 -8.17 -16.58
C GLU A 557 11.19 -8.06 -15.28
N ALA A 558 11.67 -8.69 -14.21
CA ALA A 558 11.06 -8.58 -12.89
C ALA A 558 11.25 -7.20 -12.26
N GLN A 559 12.18 -6.36 -12.74
CA GLN A 559 12.50 -5.07 -12.15
C GLN A 559 11.60 -3.94 -12.70
N ALA A 560 11.45 -2.88 -11.92
CA ALA A 560 10.80 -1.65 -12.33
C ALA A 560 11.63 -0.44 -11.90
N ASN A 561 11.53 0.68 -12.63
CA ASN A 561 12.24 1.92 -12.34
C ASN A 561 13.76 1.72 -12.21
N VAL A 562 14.35 1.09 -13.24
CA VAL A 562 15.75 0.69 -13.29
C VAL A 562 16.39 1.16 -14.59
N VAL A 563 17.68 1.49 -14.55
CA VAL A 563 18.53 1.65 -15.73
C VAL A 563 19.36 0.38 -15.87
N ILE A 564 19.34 -0.23 -17.05
CA ILE A 564 20.11 -1.44 -17.34
C ILE A 564 21.22 -1.04 -18.32
N LEU A 565 22.47 -1.28 -17.94
CA LEU A 565 23.64 -1.10 -18.77
C LEU A 565 24.17 -2.46 -19.19
N PHE A 566 24.13 -2.75 -20.49
CA PHE A 566 24.91 -3.83 -21.08
C PHE A 566 26.27 -3.25 -21.47
N ASP A 567 27.30 -3.54 -20.68
CA ASP A 567 28.65 -3.01 -20.89
C ASP A 567 29.49 -4.01 -21.69
N GLU A 568 30.24 -3.52 -22.68
CA GLU A 568 31.15 -4.30 -23.53
C GLU A 568 30.52 -5.55 -24.20
N ILE A 569 29.21 -5.49 -24.51
CA ILE A 569 28.47 -6.62 -25.12
C ILE A 569 28.87 -6.92 -26.56
N ASP A 570 29.63 -6.05 -27.22
CA ASP A 570 30.12 -6.26 -28.58
C ASP A 570 30.97 -7.53 -28.70
N GLU A 571 31.69 -7.93 -27.65
CA GLU A 571 32.45 -9.20 -27.63
C GLU A 571 31.56 -10.46 -27.69
N LEU A 572 30.30 -10.37 -27.22
CA LEU A 572 29.36 -11.51 -27.21
C LEU A 572 28.63 -11.69 -28.56
N VAL A 573 28.59 -10.65 -29.40
CA VAL A 573 27.87 -10.66 -30.70
C VAL A 573 28.80 -11.00 -31.87
N LEU A 574 30.12 -10.91 -31.66
CA LEU A 574 31.13 -11.12 -32.69
C LEU A 574 31.61 -12.57 -32.84
N ASP A 575 31.36 -13.42 -31.83
CA ASP A 575 31.53 -14.88 -31.87
C ASP A 575 30.19 -15.58 -32.19
#